data_AF-A0AAU8MTM2-F1
#
_entry.id   AF-A0AAU8MTM2-F1
#
_cell.length_a   1.000
_cell.length_b   1.000
_cell.length_c   1.000
_cell.angle_alpha   90.00
_cell.angle_beta   90.00
_cell.angle_gamma   90.00
#
_symmetry.space_group_name_H-M   'P 1'
#
loop_
_entity.id
_entity.type
_entity.pdbx_description
1 polymer ?
#
loop_
_entity_poly.entity_id
_entity_poly.type
_entity_poly.pdbx_seq_one_letter_code
_entity_poly.pdbx_strand_id
1 'polypeptide(L)'
;MTVNPDPPSPSPVSRTRIEPASGDWSRLRFDDPAPLRETPPRLQQWGLRAAIALAAVIVLTMILERQALSEWLWPDTRAQVLREQAAQALAQGRLSAADGRGARELYEAALALDPDRNDARAGLARVGLAALDQAEAAIAGGRFDQARERLTLARELATPRDRVEPLARKLREREAAHAGLDGVIAAAAAARAQGRLDGGPDAALPLYQRVLELQPQHNAALEGRDDTLADLLQQARAALQRGELARGAQGVQRVQAADAGHADLPDALTQLETLVERRRRDSERALQRGRLEQAAAGFQDLLAVHPEDEAARRGLIAVAEAHAARSERYAADFRLAQAEAEWARARALAVDAPAVASARQHLERARESRKRLHQEPPAVRRQSLHRLLAEAAAAEQRGDLLTPPGDSAYDKLRAAQAIAPQDPAVRAAAARLLPAVRRCFERELSGNRLSRAGECLAARRTLEGGGTAVREAAVRLAQRWVAVGDERLGAGELRAARAAIDAAHALDAAAPGLAELAARVRSAEAASN
;
A
#
# COMPACT_ATOMS: atom_id res chain seq x y z
N MET A 1 -15.71 -35.71 -30.11
CA MET A 1 -16.16 -36.64 -31.17
C MET A 1 -16.02 -35.93 -32.51
N THR A 2 -15.30 -36.52 -33.48
CA THR A 2 -15.60 -36.58 -34.95
C THR A 2 -16.07 -35.29 -35.67
N VAL A 3 -15.52 -34.78 -36.80
CA VAL A 3 -14.71 -35.34 -37.93
C VAL A 3 -13.89 -34.21 -38.62
N ASN A 4 -12.79 -34.55 -39.33
CA ASN A 4 -12.05 -33.70 -40.31
C ASN A 4 -12.39 -34.16 -41.75
N PRO A 5 -12.50 -33.30 -42.80
CA PRO A 5 -11.33 -33.11 -43.69
C PRO A 5 -11.19 -31.75 -44.44
N ASP A 6 -10.02 -31.14 -44.27
CA ASP A 6 -9.01 -30.77 -45.29
C ASP A 6 -9.23 -29.77 -46.47
N PRO A 7 -8.13 -29.09 -46.93
CA PRO A 7 -8.15 -27.90 -47.79
C PRO A 7 -7.46 -28.12 -49.16
N PRO A 8 -7.15 -27.04 -49.90
CA PRO A 8 -5.73 -26.85 -50.27
C PRO A 8 -5.22 -25.39 -50.14
N SER A 9 -4.13 -25.07 -50.84
CA SER A 9 -3.44 -23.76 -50.97
C SER A 9 -3.11 -23.54 -52.49
N PRO A 10 -2.07 -22.82 -53.03
CA PRO A 10 -0.82 -22.28 -52.43
C PRO A 10 -0.36 -20.87 -52.90
N SER A 11 0.83 -20.47 -52.44
CA SER A 11 1.57 -19.21 -52.75
C SER A 11 2.73 -19.46 -53.77
N PRO A 12 3.95 -18.91 -53.63
CA PRO A 12 4.42 -17.55 -53.99
C PRO A 12 5.64 -17.54 -54.97
N VAL A 13 5.99 -16.40 -55.60
CA VAL A 13 7.32 -16.22 -56.27
C VAL A 13 7.86 -14.77 -56.17
N SER A 14 9.19 -14.64 -56.05
CA SER A 14 10.01 -13.42 -55.89
C SER A 14 10.78 -13.01 -57.17
N ARG A 15 11.74 -12.04 -57.07
CA ARG A 15 12.76 -11.56 -58.06
C ARG A 15 12.34 -10.29 -58.84
N THR A 16 13.22 -9.36 -59.29
CA THR A 16 14.69 -9.12 -59.13
C THR A 16 15.03 -7.66 -59.49
N ARG A 17 16.19 -7.15 -59.04
CA ARG A 17 16.85 -5.93 -59.57
C ARG A 17 17.82 -6.32 -60.70
N ILE A 18 17.81 -5.62 -61.84
CA ILE A 18 18.85 -5.67 -62.91
C ILE A 18 19.08 -4.25 -63.48
N GLU A 19 20.31 -3.99 -63.92
CA GLU A 19 20.89 -2.74 -64.42
C GLU A 19 20.60 -2.41 -65.91
N PRO A 20 20.92 -1.20 -66.40
CA PRO A 20 20.80 -0.85 -67.81
C PRO A 20 21.96 -1.40 -68.66
N ALA A 21 21.68 -1.79 -69.91
CA ALA A 21 22.67 -2.21 -70.90
C ALA A 21 22.53 -1.42 -72.21
N SER A 22 23.68 -1.11 -72.82
CA SER A 22 23.82 -0.21 -73.96
C SER A 22 23.83 -0.90 -75.32
N GLY A 23 23.11 -0.31 -76.28
CA GLY A 23 23.54 -0.19 -77.69
C GLY A 23 23.16 -1.31 -78.66
N ASP A 24 22.63 -0.90 -79.82
CA ASP A 24 23.32 -1.12 -81.10
C ASP A 24 22.89 0.00 -82.09
N TRP A 25 23.87 0.64 -82.75
CA TRP A 25 23.67 1.70 -83.75
C TRP A 25 23.98 1.23 -85.18
N SER A 26 24.11 -0.08 -85.40
CA SER A 26 24.47 -0.66 -86.70
C SER A 26 23.26 -1.01 -87.58
N ARG A 27 22.75 -0.02 -88.33
CA ARG A 27 22.22 -0.14 -89.72
C ARG A 27 21.66 1.17 -90.26
N LEU A 28 22.56 2.05 -90.68
CA LEU A 28 22.26 3.01 -91.76
C LEU A 28 22.29 2.28 -93.10
N ARG A 29 21.31 2.53 -93.98
CA ARG A 29 21.58 3.06 -95.34
C ARG A 29 20.32 3.49 -96.07
N PHE A 30 20.52 4.54 -96.87
CA PHE A 30 19.63 5.10 -97.87
C PHE A 30 19.91 4.40 -99.22
N ASP A 31 18.95 4.45 -100.16
CA ASP A 31 19.16 4.91 -101.54
C ASP A 31 17.87 4.79 -102.38
N ASP A 32 17.53 5.84 -103.13
CA ASP A 32 16.46 5.88 -104.15
C ASP A 32 16.95 5.27 -105.50
N PRO A 33 16.06 5.03 -106.49
CA PRO A 33 15.94 6.04 -107.56
C PRO A 33 14.54 6.20 -108.20
N ALA A 34 14.29 7.38 -108.80
CA ALA A 34 13.08 7.73 -109.55
C ALA A 34 13.21 7.53 -111.09
N PRO A 35 12.07 7.43 -111.81
CA PRO A 35 11.71 8.34 -112.92
C PRO A 35 10.17 8.62 -113.05
N LEU A 36 9.60 9.55 -113.87
CA LEU A 36 10.04 10.81 -114.53
C LEU A 36 8.81 11.59 -115.10
N ARG A 37 8.55 12.84 -114.63
CA ARG A 37 7.80 13.95 -115.31
C ARG A 37 6.31 13.71 -115.69
N GLU A 38 5.41 14.70 -115.86
CA GLU A 38 5.49 16.12 -116.30
C GLU A 38 4.62 17.13 -115.47
N THR A 39 4.79 18.43 -115.76
CA THR A 39 4.19 19.66 -115.14
C THR A 39 3.25 20.38 -116.14
N PRO A 40 2.40 21.42 -115.84
CA PRO A 40 2.59 22.57 -114.91
C PRO A 40 1.26 23.18 -114.33
N PRO A 41 1.11 24.49 -113.97
CA PRO A 41 2.03 25.47 -113.37
C PRO A 41 1.59 25.97 -111.96
N ARG A 42 2.42 26.85 -111.37
CA ARG A 42 2.23 27.53 -110.08
C ARG A 42 1.30 28.75 -110.19
N LEU A 43 0.50 29.05 -109.14
CA LEU A 43 0.31 30.40 -108.51
C LEU A 43 -0.87 30.52 -107.50
N GLN A 44 -1.17 29.50 -106.65
CA GLN A 44 -2.31 29.60 -105.72
C GLN A 44 -2.14 28.93 -104.33
N GLN A 45 -0.91 28.70 -103.85
CA GLN A 45 -0.67 27.91 -102.62
C GLN A 45 -0.14 28.70 -101.41
N TRP A 46 0.29 29.96 -101.57
CA TRP A 46 0.71 30.79 -100.44
C TRP A 46 -0.47 31.44 -99.71
N GLY A 47 -1.51 31.87 -100.43
CA GLY A 47 -2.73 32.43 -99.82
C GLY A 47 -3.46 31.44 -98.91
N LEU A 48 -3.60 30.18 -99.33
CA LEU A 48 -4.28 29.15 -98.53
C LEU A 48 -3.47 28.79 -97.26
N ARG A 49 -2.14 28.72 -97.34
CA ARG A 49 -1.28 28.47 -96.17
C ARG A 49 -1.26 29.64 -95.20
N ALA A 50 -1.25 30.87 -95.69
CA ALA A 50 -1.39 32.06 -94.84
C ALA A 50 -2.79 32.14 -94.19
N ALA A 51 -3.85 31.82 -94.94
CA ALA A 51 -5.21 31.79 -94.39
C ALA A 51 -5.42 30.68 -93.35
N ILE A 52 -4.86 29.49 -93.55
CA ILE A 52 -4.91 28.40 -92.57
C ILE A 52 -4.04 28.73 -91.35
N ALA A 53 -2.85 29.31 -91.52
CA ALA A 53 -2.03 29.75 -90.40
C ALA A 53 -2.68 30.89 -89.60
N LEU A 54 -3.30 31.86 -90.28
CA LEU A 54 -4.04 32.95 -89.65
C LEU A 54 -5.31 32.45 -88.95
N ALA A 55 -6.08 31.56 -89.58
CA ALA A 55 -7.24 30.92 -88.95
C ALA A 55 -6.85 30.03 -87.77
N ALA A 56 -5.74 29.29 -87.87
CA ALA A 56 -5.20 28.51 -86.75
C ALA A 56 -4.71 29.43 -85.63
N VAL A 57 -4.05 30.56 -85.93
CA VAL A 57 -3.66 31.55 -84.92
C VAL A 57 -4.87 32.24 -84.29
N ILE A 58 -5.91 32.59 -85.06
CA ILE A 58 -7.17 33.18 -84.55
C ILE A 58 -7.94 32.18 -83.69
N VAL A 59 -8.04 30.91 -84.11
CA VAL A 59 -8.68 29.85 -83.30
C VAL A 59 -7.84 29.58 -82.06
N LEU A 60 -6.51 29.58 -82.16
CA LEU A 60 -5.60 29.41 -81.03
C LEU A 60 -5.68 30.59 -80.06
N THR A 61 -5.75 31.85 -80.51
CA THR A 61 -5.99 33.00 -79.63
C THR A 61 -7.40 33.00 -79.05
N MET A 62 -8.45 32.61 -79.79
CA MET A 62 -9.79 32.40 -79.22
C MET A 62 -9.83 31.27 -78.18
N ILE A 63 -8.95 30.26 -78.28
CA ILE A 63 -8.82 29.18 -77.29
C ILE A 63 -8.00 29.63 -76.07
N LEU A 64 -6.95 30.45 -76.25
CA LEU A 64 -6.15 30.98 -75.14
C LEU A 64 -6.82 32.16 -74.40
N GLU A 65 -7.48 33.08 -75.09
CA GLU A 65 -8.22 34.21 -74.49
C GLU A 65 -9.65 33.85 -74.03
N ARG A 66 -10.02 32.56 -74.11
CA ARG A 66 -11.36 32.05 -73.79
C ARG A 66 -11.81 32.37 -72.35
N GLN A 67 -10.87 32.64 -71.46
CA GLN A 67 -11.12 33.05 -70.07
C GLN A 67 -11.58 34.53 -69.99
N ALA A 68 -10.85 35.47 -70.61
CA ALA A 68 -11.19 36.89 -70.58
C ALA A 68 -12.52 37.21 -71.31
N LEU A 69 -12.79 36.54 -72.43
CA LEU A 69 -14.04 36.72 -73.18
C LEU A 69 -15.28 36.10 -72.51
N SER A 70 -15.12 35.08 -71.65
CA SER A 70 -16.25 34.54 -70.88
C SER A 70 -16.57 35.38 -69.63
N GLU A 71 -15.55 35.97 -69.00
CA GLU A 71 -15.71 36.88 -67.85
C GLU A 71 -16.48 38.17 -68.19
N TRP A 72 -16.43 38.65 -69.44
CA TRP A 72 -17.16 39.84 -69.88
C TRP A 72 -18.61 39.56 -70.31
N LEU A 73 -18.92 38.32 -70.74
CA LEU A 73 -20.20 37.99 -71.39
C LEU A 73 -21.16 37.14 -70.55
N TRP A 74 -20.71 36.43 -69.49
CA TRP A 74 -21.59 35.63 -68.61
C TRP A 74 -21.19 35.63 -67.12
N PRO A 75 -21.77 36.55 -66.30
CA PRO A 75 -21.60 36.57 -64.84
C PRO A 75 -21.98 35.26 -64.12
N ASP A 76 -22.96 34.52 -64.68
CA ASP A 76 -23.44 33.24 -64.14
C ASP A 76 -22.34 32.22 -63.85
N THR A 77 -21.30 32.17 -64.69
CA THR A 77 -20.24 31.14 -64.61
C THR A 77 -19.34 31.33 -63.39
N ARG A 78 -18.95 32.57 -63.09
CA ARG A 78 -18.11 32.91 -61.93
C ARG A 78 -18.84 32.67 -60.61
N ALA A 79 -20.13 32.97 -60.56
CA ALA A 79 -20.98 32.66 -59.40
C ALA A 79 -21.18 31.15 -59.19
N GLN A 80 -21.15 30.32 -60.25
CA GLN A 80 -21.16 28.85 -60.13
C GLN A 80 -19.85 28.33 -59.52
N VAL A 81 -18.70 28.73 -60.06
CA VAL A 81 -17.38 28.30 -59.57
C VAL A 81 -17.17 28.64 -58.09
N LEU A 82 -17.55 29.84 -57.66
CA LEU A 82 -17.46 30.23 -56.24
C LEU A 82 -18.35 29.37 -55.33
N ARG A 83 -19.54 28.96 -55.78
CA ARG A 83 -20.45 28.07 -55.02
C ARG A 83 -19.90 26.64 -54.90
N GLU A 84 -19.23 26.14 -55.93
CA GLU A 84 -18.56 24.83 -55.89
C GLU A 84 -17.36 24.85 -54.93
N GLN A 85 -16.52 25.89 -55.00
CA GLN A 85 -15.42 26.10 -54.05
C GLN A 85 -15.92 26.26 -52.61
N ALA A 86 -17.02 27.00 -52.40
CA ALA A 86 -17.65 27.13 -51.09
C ALA A 86 -18.19 25.79 -50.55
N ALA A 87 -18.80 24.96 -51.42
CA ALA A 87 -19.26 23.63 -51.06
C ALA A 87 -18.10 22.68 -50.68
N GLN A 88 -16.97 22.77 -51.38
CA GLN A 88 -15.75 22.04 -51.04
C GLN A 88 -15.15 22.51 -49.70
N ALA A 89 -15.07 23.82 -49.47
CA ALA A 89 -14.59 24.38 -48.20
C ALA A 89 -15.51 23.96 -47.02
N LEU A 90 -16.82 23.91 -47.24
CA LEU A 90 -17.80 23.41 -46.26
C LEU A 90 -17.59 21.93 -45.96
N ALA A 91 -17.40 21.09 -46.98
CA ALA A 91 -17.12 19.66 -46.83
C ALA A 91 -15.79 19.39 -46.11
N GLN A 92 -14.81 20.28 -46.25
CA GLN A 92 -13.53 20.26 -45.51
C GLN A 92 -13.65 20.84 -44.08
N GLY A 93 -14.84 21.29 -43.66
CA GLY A 93 -15.07 21.90 -42.35
C GLY A 93 -14.49 23.32 -42.18
N ARG A 94 -13.99 23.95 -43.26
CA ARG A 94 -13.40 25.29 -43.27
C ARG A 94 -14.49 26.36 -43.41
N LEU A 95 -15.31 26.51 -42.37
CA LEU A 95 -16.55 27.29 -42.40
C LEU A 95 -16.34 28.79 -42.62
N SER A 96 -15.30 29.36 -42.03
CA SER A 96 -14.87 30.74 -42.23
C SER A 96 -13.34 30.79 -42.20
N ALA A 97 -12.74 31.68 -43.00
CA ALA A 97 -11.29 31.91 -42.98
C ALA A 97 -10.94 33.34 -43.42
N ALA A 98 -10.03 33.98 -42.68
CA ALA A 98 -9.59 35.36 -42.94
C ALA A 98 -8.85 35.56 -44.28
N ASP A 99 -8.45 34.47 -44.95
CA ASP A 99 -7.86 34.49 -46.29
C ASP A 99 -8.92 34.47 -47.41
N GLY A 100 -10.20 34.63 -47.09
CA GLY A 100 -11.32 34.65 -48.05
C GLY A 100 -11.67 33.28 -48.65
N ARG A 101 -10.98 32.21 -48.26
CA ARG A 101 -11.18 30.84 -48.76
C ARG A 101 -12.07 29.97 -47.85
N GLY A 102 -12.78 30.58 -46.90
CA GLY A 102 -13.76 29.88 -46.08
C GLY A 102 -15.11 29.75 -46.80
N ALA A 103 -15.92 28.78 -46.38
CA ALA A 103 -17.20 28.51 -46.99
C ALA A 103 -18.16 29.72 -46.92
N ARG A 104 -18.15 30.46 -45.80
CA ARG A 104 -18.89 31.72 -45.66
C ARG A 104 -18.45 32.74 -46.69
N GLU A 105 -17.16 33.08 -46.70
CA GLU A 105 -16.64 34.18 -47.53
C GLU A 105 -16.84 33.90 -49.03
N LEU A 106 -16.71 32.63 -49.45
CA LEU A 106 -16.97 32.21 -50.83
C LEU A 106 -18.48 32.24 -51.20
N TYR A 107 -19.39 31.87 -50.30
CA TYR A 107 -20.83 32.02 -50.55
C TYR A 107 -21.31 33.48 -50.47
N GLU A 108 -20.73 34.32 -49.61
CA GLU A 108 -20.97 35.78 -49.58
C GLU A 108 -20.51 36.43 -50.89
N ALA A 109 -19.32 36.08 -51.39
CA ALA A 109 -18.82 36.54 -52.68
C ALA A 109 -19.71 36.08 -53.85
N ALA A 110 -20.24 34.85 -53.81
CA ALA A 110 -21.20 34.38 -54.81
C ALA A 110 -22.54 35.14 -54.75
N LEU A 111 -23.04 35.44 -53.54
CA LEU A 111 -24.28 36.20 -53.33
C LEU A 111 -24.15 37.67 -53.76
N ALA A 112 -22.96 38.27 -53.66
CA ALA A 112 -22.69 39.62 -54.14
C ALA A 112 -22.69 39.73 -55.68
N LEU A 113 -22.42 38.63 -56.39
CA LEU A 113 -22.44 38.58 -57.86
C LEU A 113 -23.83 38.25 -58.43
N ASP A 114 -24.64 37.47 -57.70
CA ASP A 114 -26.00 37.10 -58.09
C ASP A 114 -26.95 37.17 -56.87
N PRO A 115 -27.53 38.35 -56.60
CA PRO A 115 -28.44 38.54 -55.46
C PRO A 115 -29.82 37.90 -55.65
N ASP A 116 -30.23 37.56 -56.87
CA ASP A 116 -31.58 37.07 -57.14
C ASP A 116 -31.71 35.56 -56.91
N ARG A 117 -30.62 34.80 -57.04
CA ARG A 117 -30.62 33.35 -56.76
C ARG A 117 -30.60 32.98 -55.28
N ASN A 118 -31.47 32.05 -54.90
CA ASN A 118 -31.55 31.52 -53.54
C ASN A 118 -30.45 30.49 -53.18
N ASP A 119 -29.71 29.96 -54.16
CA ASP A 119 -28.71 28.90 -53.94
C ASP A 119 -27.57 29.33 -53.00
N ALA A 120 -27.09 30.57 -53.14
CA ALA A 120 -26.03 31.09 -52.28
C ALA A 120 -26.51 31.31 -50.84
N ARG A 121 -27.76 31.78 -50.66
CA ARG A 121 -28.43 31.87 -49.35
C ARG A 121 -28.59 30.49 -48.71
N ALA A 122 -28.96 29.47 -49.48
CA ALA A 122 -29.03 28.08 -49.02
C ALA A 122 -27.63 27.49 -48.73
N GLY A 123 -26.59 27.97 -49.41
CA GLY A 123 -25.18 27.72 -49.06
C GLY A 123 -24.84 28.26 -47.67
N LEU A 124 -25.05 29.55 -47.44
CA LEU A 124 -24.81 30.21 -46.14
C LEU A 124 -25.60 29.55 -44.99
N ALA A 125 -26.87 29.18 -45.23
CA ALA A 125 -27.67 28.45 -44.24
C ALA A 125 -27.04 27.08 -43.88
N ARG A 126 -26.46 26.35 -44.84
CA ARG A 126 -25.73 25.10 -44.56
C ARG A 126 -24.42 25.33 -43.81
N VAL A 127 -23.70 26.43 -44.08
CA VAL A 127 -22.52 26.83 -43.29
C VAL A 127 -22.93 27.13 -41.83
N GLY A 128 -24.06 27.80 -41.62
CA GLY A 128 -24.61 28.08 -40.29
C GLY A 128 -24.97 26.82 -39.50
N LEU A 129 -25.55 25.81 -40.17
CA LEU A 129 -25.83 24.51 -39.55
C LEU A 129 -24.54 23.75 -39.21
N ALA A 130 -23.58 23.67 -40.14
CA ALA A 130 -22.29 23.04 -39.86
C ALA A 130 -21.50 23.77 -38.74
N ALA A 131 -21.72 25.07 -38.55
CA ALA A 131 -21.17 25.82 -37.43
C ALA A 131 -21.80 25.38 -36.09
N LEU A 132 -23.10 25.06 -36.05
CA LEU A 132 -23.73 24.48 -34.86
C LEU A 132 -23.19 23.07 -34.57
N ASP A 133 -23.01 22.22 -35.58
CA ASP A 133 -22.44 20.88 -35.40
C ASP A 133 -21.00 20.95 -34.86
N GLN A 134 -20.18 21.86 -35.41
CA GLN A 134 -18.82 22.10 -34.89
C GLN A 134 -18.83 22.72 -33.48
N ALA A 135 -19.80 23.58 -33.16
CA ALA A 135 -19.97 24.13 -31.81
C ALA A 135 -20.32 23.03 -30.80
N GLU A 136 -21.22 22.10 -31.15
CA GLU A 136 -21.55 20.95 -30.29
C GLU A 136 -20.34 20.05 -30.05
N ALA A 137 -19.58 19.71 -31.10
CA ALA A 137 -18.35 18.93 -30.99
C ALA A 137 -17.25 19.66 -30.19
N ALA A 138 -17.22 20.99 -30.21
CA ALA A 138 -16.33 21.81 -29.40
C ALA A 138 -16.76 21.82 -27.92
N ILE A 139 -18.06 21.99 -27.62
CA ILE A 139 -18.63 21.92 -26.27
C ILE A 139 -18.38 20.52 -25.65
N ALA A 140 -18.61 19.46 -26.42
CA ALA A 140 -18.38 18.08 -25.96
C ALA A 140 -16.90 17.80 -25.64
N GLY A 141 -15.98 18.39 -26.42
CA GLY A 141 -14.54 18.29 -26.21
C GLY A 141 -13.92 19.38 -25.33
N GLY A 142 -14.71 20.16 -24.58
CA GLY A 142 -14.20 21.21 -23.68
C GLY A 142 -13.52 22.41 -24.35
N ARG A 143 -13.60 22.54 -25.68
CA ARG A 143 -12.96 23.62 -26.45
C ARG A 143 -13.86 24.86 -26.50
N PHE A 144 -14.04 25.50 -25.35
CA PHE A 144 -15.03 26.55 -25.15
C PHE A 144 -14.84 27.78 -26.05
N ASP A 145 -13.60 28.22 -26.30
CA ASP A 145 -13.34 29.35 -27.20
C ASP A 145 -13.78 29.03 -28.64
N GLN A 146 -13.44 27.85 -29.16
CA GLN A 146 -13.89 27.39 -30.48
C GLN A 146 -15.43 27.28 -30.53
N ALA A 147 -16.08 26.84 -29.45
CA ALA A 147 -17.53 26.83 -29.38
C ALA A 147 -18.14 28.25 -29.44
N ARG A 148 -17.54 29.24 -28.78
CA ARG A 148 -17.97 30.65 -28.87
C ARG A 148 -17.82 31.21 -30.29
N GLU A 149 -16.69 30.96 -30.94
CA GLU A 149 -16.44 31.37 -32.34
C GLU A 149 -17.50 30.77 -33.28
N ARG A 150 -17.74 29.46 -33.17
CA ARG A 150 -18.71 28.76 -34.04
C ARG A 150 -20.16 29.18 -33.79
N LEU A 151 -20.55 29.46 -32.54
CA LEU A 151 -21.88 30.04 -32.25
C LEU A 151 -22.00 31.49 -32.73
N THR A 152 -20.92 32.26 -32.74
CA THR A 152 -20.92 33.63 -33.27
C THR A 152 -21.09 33.61 -34.79
N LEU A 153 -20.33 32.77 -35.50
CA LEU A 153 -20.49 32.50 -36.92
C LEU A 153 -21.93 32.06 -37.29
N ALA A 154 -22.53 31.17 -36.50
CA ALA A 154 -23.92 30.75 -36.72
C ALA A 154 -24.93 31.91 -36.57
N ARG A 155 -24.70 32.86 -35.65
CA ARG A 155 -25.54 34.06 -35.48
C ARG A 155 -25.37 35.06 -36.61
N GLU A 156 -24.14 35.30 -37.06
CA GLU A 156 -23.82 36.16 -38.20
C GLU A 156 -24.50 35.67 -39.48
N LEU A 157 -24.52 34.35 -39.69
CA LEU A 157 -25.22 33.68 -40.78
C LEU A 157 -26.76 33.60 -40.63
N ALA A 158 -27.34 34.35 -39.67
CA ALA A 158 -28.76 34.41 -39.39
C ALA A 158 -29.43 33.04 -39.13
N THR A 159 -28.70 32.08 -38.55
CA THR A 159 -29.22 30.76 -38.22
C THR A 159 -30.38 30.86 -37.20
N PRO A 160 -31.46 30.08 -37.32
CA PRO A 160 -32.64 30.18 -36.45
C PRO A 160 -32.31 30.09 -34.95
N ARG A 161 -32.84 31.05 -34.17
CA ARG A 161 -32.51 31.24 -32.74
C ARG A 161 -32.88 30.05 -31.87
N ASP A 162 -33.92 29.31 -32.23
CA ASP A 162 -34.35 28.06 -31.61
C ASP A 162 -33.27 26.97 -31.64
N ARG A 163 -32.34 27.02 -32.60
CA ARG A 163 -31.19 26.10 -32.68
C ARG A 163 -29.93 26.64 -31.99
N VAL A 164 -29.70 27.95 -32.09
CA VAL A 164 -28.51 28.62 -31.52
C VAL A 164 -28.58 28.68 -29.99
N GLU A 165 -29.73 29.08 -29.42
CA GLU A 165 -29.81 29.39 -27.99
C GLU A 165 -29.74 28.17 -27.04
N PRO A 166 -30.22 26.96 -27.39
CA PRO A 166 -29.95 25.76 -26.59
C PRO A 166 -28.45 25.45 -26.49
N LEU A 167 -27.70 25.53 -27.60
CA LEU A 167 -26.26 25.32 -27.61
C LEU A 167 -25.51 26.42 -26.86
N ALA A 168 -25.93 27.68 -26.99
CA ALA A 168 -25.36 28.80 -26.22
C ALA A 168 -25.65 28.70 -24.71
N ARG A 169 -26.75 28.07 -24.30
CA ARG A 169 -27.03 27.77 -22.89
C ARG A 169 -26.15 26.63 -22.38
N LYS A 170 -26.11 25.51 -23.12
CA LYS A 170 -25.25 24.34 -22.85
C LYS A 170 -23.77 24.71 -22.73
N LEU A 171 -23.29 25.64 -23.55
CA LEU A 171 -21.95 26.22 -23.45
C LEU A 171 -21.75 26.97 -22.12
N ARG A 172 -22.60 27.94 -21.80
CA ARG A 172 -22.51 28.72 -20.54
C ARG A 172 -22.58 27.84 -19.29
N GLU A 173 -23.45 26.82 -19.30
CA GLU A 173 -23.55 25.84 -18.21
C GLU A 173 -22.25 25.03 -18.03
N ARG A 174 -21.62 24.61 -19.14
CA ARG A 174 -20.33 23.89 -19.12
C ARG A 174 -19.15 24.78 -18.73
N GLU A 175 -19.10 26.03 -19.19
CA GLU A 175 -18.08 27.01 -18.81
C GLU A 175 -18.17 27.35 -17.32
N ALA A 176 -19.37 27.59 -16.80
CA ALA A 176 -19.60 27.83 -15.37
C ALA A 176 -19.20 26.63 -14.50
N ALA A 177 -19.48 25.40 -14.96
CA ALA A 177 -19.04 24.18 -14.30
C ALA A 177 -17.50 24.05 -14.30
N HIS A 178 -16.83 24.34 -15.43
CA HIS A 178 -15.38 24.26 -15.54
C HIS A 178 -14.67 25.29 -14.64
N ALA A 179 -15.08 26.55 -14.69
CA ALA A 179 -14.52 27.60 -13.82
C ALA A 179 -14.73 27.30 -12.32
N GLY A 180 -15.81 26.59 -11.97
CA GLY A 180 -16.03 26.07 -10.62
C GLY A 180 -15.00 25.00 -10.21
N LEU A 181 -14.56 24.15 -11.14
CA LEU A 181 -13.53 23.14 -10.90
C LEU A 181 -12.14 23.75 -10.75
N ASP A 182 -11.79 24.77 -11.55
CA ASP A 182 -10.52 25.48 -11.43
C ASP A 182 -10.34 26.08 -10.02
N GLY A 183 -11.42 26.63 -9.44
CA GLY A 183 -11.43 27.10 -8.06
C GLY A 183 -11.22 25.97 -7.03
N VAL A 184 -11.76 24.78 -7.28
CA VAL A 184 -11.53 23.59 -6.42
C VAL A 184 -10.09 23.09 -6.54
N ILE A 185 -9.51 23.09 -7.73
CA ILE A 185 -8.10 22.73 -7.97
C ILE A 185 -7.16 23.71 -7.26
N ALA A 186 -7.42 25.01 -7.35
CA ALA A 186 -6.66 26.03 -6.63
C ALA A 186 -6.77 25.87 -5.11
N ALA A 187 -7.96 25.54 -4.60
CA ALA A 187 -8.17 25.23 -3.18
C ALA A 187 -7.43 23.95 -2.74
N ALA A 188 -7.43 22.91 -3.58
CA ALA A 188 -6.71 21.66 -3.33
C ALA A 188 -5.18 21.89 -3.27
N ALA A 189 -4.63 22.63 -4.22
CA ALA A 189 -3.22 23.01 -4.25
C ALA A 189 -2.83 23.84 -3.02
N ALA A 190 -3.69 24.79 -2.60
CA ALA A 190 -3.48 25.57 -1.39
C ALA A 190 -3.56 24.71 -0.10
N ALA A 191 -4.48 23.75 -0.03
CA ALA A 191 -4.56 22.80 1.07
C ALA A 191 -3.30 21.92 1.14
N ARG A 192 -2.81 21.43 -0.01
CA ARG A 192 -1.56 20.65 -0.10
C ARG A 192 -0.36 21.44 0.40
N ALA A 193 -0.19 22.69 -0.08
CA ALA A 193 0.89 23.58 0.34
C ALA A 193 0.86 23.92 1.85
N GLN A 194 -0.32 23.82 2.49
CA GLN A 194 -0.49 23.96 3.94
C GLN A 194 -0.26 22.65 4.73
N GLY A 195 0.11 21.55 4.06
CA GLY A 195 0.23 20.22 4.64
C GLY A 195 -1.10 19.54 4.97
N ARG A 196 -2.23 20.12 4.56
CA ARG A 196 -3.59 19.57 4.74
C ARG A 196 -3.88 18.58 3.61
N LEU A 197 -3.15 17.47 3.60
CA LEU A 197 -3.17 16.47 2.54
C LEU A 197 -4.48 15.66 2.53
N ASP A 198 -4.95 15.26 3.72
CA ASP A 198 -6.09 14.36 3.88
C ASP A 198 -6.75 14.54 5.27
N GLY A 199 -7.87 13.86 5.52
CA GLY A 199 -8.56 13.79 6.83
C GLY A 199 -9.77 14.73 6.99
N GLY A 200 -10.04 15.60 6.01
CA GLY A 200 -11.20 16.50 5.98
C GLY A 200 -11.65 16.78 4.55
N PRO A 201 -12.91 17.21 4.34
CA PRO A 201 -13.48 17.44 3.00
C PRO A 201 -12.85 18.63 2.25
N ASP A 202 -12.11 19.47 2.96
CA ASP A 202 -11.35 20.63 2.47
C ASP A 202 -9.84 20.39 2.42
N ALA A 203 -9.41 19.13 2.59
CA ALA A 203 -8.04 18.68 2.39
C ALA A 203 -7.76 18.38 0.89
N ALA A 204 -6.49 18.37 0.51
CA ALA A 204 -6.08 18.28 -0.89
C ALA A 204 -6.61 17.02 -1.61
N LEU A 205 -6.44 15.83 -1.02
CA LEU A 205 -6.81 14.57 -1.67
C LEU A 205 -8.33 14.48 -1.96
N PRO A 206 -9.24 14.72 -1.01
CA PRO A 206 -10.68 14.77 -1.31
C PRO A 206 -11.10 15.84 -2.32
N LEU A 207 -10.45 17.01 -2.32
CA LEU A 207 -10.75 18.07 -3.31
C LEU A 207 -10.33 17.65 -4.72
N TYR A 208 -9.16 17.04 -4.91
CA TYR A 208 -8.75 16.47 -6.19
C TYR A 208 -9.63 15.29 -6.61
N GLN A 209 -9.97 14.38 -5.69
CA GLN A 209 -10.89 13.27 -5.96
C GLN A 209 -12.25 13.77 -6.47
N ARG A 210 -12.83 14.81 -5.84
CA ARG A 210 -14.09 15.43 -6.28
C ARG A 210 -14.03 16.02 -7.70
N VAL A 211 -12.88 16.55 -8.11
CA VAL A 211 -12.69 17.01 -9.50
C VAL A 211 -12.65 15.81 -10.45
N LEU A 212 -11.98 14.72 -10.06
CA LEU A 212 -11.85 13.49 -10.85
C LEU A 212 -13.14 12.67 -10.94
N GLU A 213 -14.02 12.72 -9.94
CA GLU A 213 -15.38 12.17 -10.00
C GLU A 213 -16.20 12.82 -11.13
N LEU A 214 -15.99 14.11 -11.38
CA LEU A 214 -16.68 14.88 -12.42
C LEU A 214 -15.94 14.85 -13.76
N GLN A 215 -14.61 14.79 -13.74
CA GLN A 215 -13.75 14.76 -14.93
C GLN A 215 -12.55 13.79 -14.71
N PRO A 216 -12.71 12.48 -14.97
CA PRO A 216 -11.69 11.46 -14.68
C PRO A 216 -10.35 11.62 -15.41
N GLN A 217 -10.32 12.43 -16.48
CA GLN A 217 -9.13 12.71 -17.30
C GLN A 217 -8.58 14.13 -17.08
N HIS A 218 -8.93 14.79 -15.98
CA HIS A 218 -8.46 16.15 -15.70
C HIS A 218 -6.99 16.15 -15.24
N ASN A 219 -6.05 16.35 -16.18
CA ASN A 219 -4.60 16.28 -15.97
C ASN A 219 -4.11 16.91 -14.66
N ALA A 220 -4.41 18.19 -14.41
CA ALA A 220 -3.94 18.90 -13.21
C ALA A 220 -4.51 18.36 -11.88
N ALA A 221 -5.62 17.60 -11.93
CA ALA A 221 -6.19 16.95 -10.76
C ALA A 221 -5.66 15.52 -10.57
N LEU A 222 -5.29 14.83 -11.65
CA LEU A 222 -4.51 13.59 -11.59
C LEU A 222 -3.12 13.86 -11.01
N GLU A 223 -2.39 14.82 -11.59
CA GLU A 223 -1.07 15.26 -11.13
C GLU A 223 -1.11 15.72 -9.66
N GLY A 224 -2.03 16.63 -9.32
CA GLY A 224 -2.18 17.12 -7.95
C GLY A 224 -2.58 16.05 -6.92
N ARG A 225 -3.37 15.05 -7.33
CA ARG A 225 -3.67 13.87 -6.51
C ARG A 225 -2.40 13.05 -6.28
N ASP A 226 -1.68 12.69 -7.34
CA ASP A 226 -0.51 11.80 -7.27
C ASP A 226 0.62 12.43 -6.43
N ASP A 227 0.82 13.75 -6.57
CA ASP A 227 1.67 14.59 -5.72
C ASP A 227 1.24 14.56 -4.25
N THR A 228 -0.07 14.64 -3.98
CA THR A 228 -0.62 14.56 -2.61
C THR A 228 -0.43 13.17 -2.00
N LEU A 229 -0.53 12.11 -2.81
CA LEU A 229 -0.29 10.73 -2.38
C LEU A 229 1.20 10.48 -2.09
N ALA A 230 2.10 11.05 -2.90
CA ALA A 230 3.54 11.02 -2.63
C ALA A 230 3.89 11.71 -1.30
N ASP A 231 3.34 12.90 -1.03
CA ASP A 231 3.52 13.59 0.25
C ASP A 231 2.97 12.78 1.44
N LEU A 232 1.81 12.12 1.27
CA LEU A 232 1.22 11.24 2.30
C LEU A 232 2.12 10.03 2.59
N LEU A 233 2.69 9.39 1.56
CA LEU A 233 3.68 8.32 1.75
C LEU A 233 4.95 8.84 2.42
N GLN A 234 5.43 10.05 2.10
CA GLN A 234 6.55 10.67 2.80
C GLN A 234 6.25 10.89 4.29
N GLN A 235 5.06 11.40 4.64
CA GLN A 235 4.62 11.54 6.03
C GLN A 235 4.51 10.18 6.75
N ALA A 236 3.99 9.15 6.07
CA ALA A 236 3.90 7.79 6.58
C ALA A 236 5.29 7.20 6.86
N ARG A 237 6.21 7.26 5.89
CA ARG A 237 7.61 6.83 6.00
C ARG A 237 8.32 7.54 7.16
N ALA A 238 8.09 8.84 7.35
CA ALA A 238 8.63 9.60 8.47
C ALA A 238 8.04 9.19 9.83
N ALA A 239 6.74 8.85 9.90
CA ALA A 239 6.12 8.30 11.11
C ALA A 239 6.71 6.92 11.46
N LEU A 240 6.88 6.05 10.46
CA LEU A 240 7.54 4.74 10.60
C LEU A 240 8.98 4.87 11.14
N GLN A 241 9.76 5.84 10.65
CA GLN A 241 11.12 6.12 11.14
C GLN A 241 11.15 6.57 12.61
N ARG A 242 10.12 7.29 13.09
CA ARG A 242 9.98 7.67 14.50
C ARG A 242 9.41 6.55 15.40
N GLY A 243 9.05 5.40 14.82
CA GLY A 243 8.45 4.27 15.52
C GLY A 243 6.93 4.39 15.73
N GLU A 244 6.27 5.38 15.11
CA GLU A 244 4.81 5.58 15.14
C GLU A 244 4.11 4.58 14.19
N LEU A 245 4.26 3.27 14.46
CA LEU A 245 3.93 2.18 13.53
C LEU A 245 2.47 2.25 13.02
N ALA A 246 1.50 2.44 13.92
CA ALA A 246 0.08 2.53 13.57
C ALA A 246 -0.24 3.75 12.69
N ARG A 247 0.39 4.91 12.95
CA ARG A 247 0.21 6.13 12.14
C ARG A 247 0.81 5.97 10.75
N GLY A 248 2.00 5.34 10.68
CA GLY A 248 2.63 4.98 9.42
C GLY A 248 1.75 4.04 8.59
N ALA A 249 1.23 2.99 9.21
CA ALA A 249 0.32 2.05 8.57
C ALA A 249 -0.96 2.72 8.05
N GLN A 250 -1.60 3.59 8.84
CA GLN A 250 -2.76 4.36 8.40
C GLN A 250 -2.45 5.20 7.16
N GLY A 251 -1.31 5.92 7.12
CA GLY A 251 -0.90 6.69 5.95
C GLY A 251 -0.75 5.83 4.68
N VAL A 252 -0.10 4.66 4.80
CA VAL A 252 0.04 3.71 3.69
C VAL A 252 -1.32 3.15 3.23
N GLN A 253 -2.21 2.79 4.16
CA GLN A 253 -3.56 2.30 3.87
C GLN A 253 -4.43 3.36 3.17
N ARG A 254 -4.32 4.64 3.57
CA ARG A 254 -5.04 5.75 2.91
C ARG A 254 -4.61 5.92 1.46
N VAL A 255 -3.31 5.81 1.18
CA VAL A 255 -2.79 5.88 -0.18
C VAL A 255 -3.21 4.66 -0.99
N GLN A 256 -3.09 3.44 -0.44
CA GLN A 256 -3.57 2.21 -1.09
C GLN A 256 -5.06 2.24 -1.45
N ALA A 257 -5.90 2.86 -0.60
CA ALA A 257 -7.33 3.01 -0.85
C ALA A 257 -7.65 4.10 -1.89
N ALA A 258 -6.77 5.09 -2.06
CA ALA A 258 -6.94 6.16 -3.05
C ALA A 258 -6.38 5.79 -4.43
N ASP A 259 -5.24 5.11 -4.47
CA ASP A 259 -4.64 4.51 -5.66
C ASP A 259 -3.73 3.33 -5.27
N ALA A 260 -4.17 2.11 -5.59
CA ALA A 260 -3.40 0.89 -5.38
C ALA A 260 -2.24 0.70 -6.39
N GLY A 261 -2.21 1.50 -7.46
CA GLY A 261 -1.16 1.50 -8.48
C GLY A 261 -0.07 2.55 -8.27
N HIS A 262 -0.14 3.36 -7.21
CA HIS A 262 0.78 4.48 -6.97
C HIS A 262 2.24 4.02 -6.88
N ALA A 263 3.14 4.70 -7.60
CA ALA A 263 4.51 4.24 -7.85
C ALA A 263 5.35 4.04 -6.57
N ASP A 264 5.14 4.85 -5.53
CA ASP A 264 5.87 4.79 -4.26
C ASP A 264 5.29 3.77 -3.26
N LEU A 265 4.10 3.23 -3.52
CA LEU A 265 3.36 2.38 -2.60
C LEU A 265 4.05 1.03 -2.29
N PRO A 266 4.64 0.29 -3.27
CA PRO A 266 5.32 -0.98 -2.99
C PRO A 266 6.46 -0.86 -1.98
N ASP A 267 7.27 0.20 -2.07
CA ASP A 267 8.36 0.46 -1.14
C ASP A 267 7.85 0.79 0.26
N ALA A 268 6.76 1.56 0.36
CA ALA A 268 6.14 1.90 1.64
C ALA A 268 5.51 0.67 2.33
N LEU A 269 4.88 -0.23 1.56
CA LEU A 269 4.37 -1.51 2.03
C LEU A 269 5.51 -2.42 2.53
N THR A 270 6.58 -2.55 1.75
CA THR A 270 7.77 -3.34 2.11
C THR A 270 8.42 -2.84 3.40
N GLN A 271 8.53 -1.51 3.57
CA GLN A 271 9.06 -0.89 4.79
C GLN A 271 8.14 -1.15 5.99
N LEU A 272 6.83 -1.02 5.82
CA LEU A 272 5.83 -1.28 6.87
C LEU A 272 5.91 -2.73 7.35
N GLU A 273 5.88 -3.71 6.43
CA GLU A 273 5.92 -5.13 6.76
C GLU A 273 7.23 -5.51 7.49
N THR A 274 8.37 -4.98 7.03
CA THR A 274 9.67 -5.14 7.69
C THR A 274 9.65 -4.65 9.14
N LEU A 275 8.97 -3.54 9.41
CA LEU A 275 8.86 -2.95 10.76
C LEU A 275 7.84 -3.67 11.64
N VAL A 276 6.72 -4.13 11.09
CA VAL A 276 5.73 -5.00 11.76
C VAL A 276 6.40 -6.29 12.23
N GLU A 277 7.10 -6.99 11.35
CA GLU A 277 7.76 -8.25 11.65
C GLU A 277 8.99 -8.07 12.59
N ARG A 278 9.71 -6.94 12.50
CA ARG A 278 10.69 -6.56 13.54
C ARG A 278 10.01 -6.36 14.89
N ARG A 279 8.92 -5.60 14.95
CA ARG A 279 8.19 -5.29 16.19
C ARG A 279 7.65 -6.56 16.85
N ARG A 280 7.15 -7.51 16.07
CA ARG A 280 6.73 -8.84 16.53
C ARG A 280 7.87 -9.58 17.24
N ARG A 281 8.99 -9.81 16.55
CA ARG A 281 10.16 -10.51 17.12
C ARG A 281 10.71 -9.84 18.37
N ASP A 282 10.74 -8.51 18.42
CA ASP A 282 11.20 -7.78 19.61
C ASP A 282 10.21 -7.88 20.79
N SER A 283 8.91 -8.01 20.52
CA SER A 283 7.85 -8.26 21.53
C SER A 283 7.93 -9.67 22.11
N GLU A 284 8.13 -10.68 21.25
CA GLU A 284 8.34 -12.08 21.65
C GLU A 284 9.60 -12.23 22.52
N ARG A 285 10.72 -11.60 22.12
CA ARG A 285 11.95 -11.55 22.91
C ARG A 285 11.76 -10.83 24.25
N ALA A 286 10.91 -9.80 24.31
CA ALA A 286 10.58 -9.12 25.57
C ALA A 286 9.78 -10.05 26.51
N LEU A 287 8.81 -10.79 25.98
CA LEU A 287 8.03 -11.79 26.72
C LEU A 287 8.94 -12.92 27.26
N GLN A 288 9.80 -13.51 26.42
CA GLN A 288 10.77 -14.54 26.82
C GLN A 288 11.73 -14.06 27.92
N ARG A 289 12.09 -12.78 27.93
CA ARG A 289 12.93 -12.14 28.97
C ARG A 289 12.14 -11.65 30.19
N GLY A 290 10.83 -11.92 30.27
CA GLY A 290 9.96 -11.48 31.36
C GLY A 290 9.73 -9.96 31.44
N ARG A 291 10.02 -9.22 30.36
CA ARG A 291 9.76 -7.77 30.24
C ARG A 291 8.33 -7.54 29.78
N LEU A 292 7.38 -7.92 30.63
CA LEU A 292 5.96 -8.05 30.29
C LEU A 292 5.35 -6.72 29.80
N GLU A 293 5.69 -5.60 30.42
CA GLU A 293 5.23 -4.27 30.01
C GLU A 293 5.72 -3.89 28.61
N GLN A 294 6.97 -4.22 28.26
CA GLN A 294 7.53 -4.00 26.92
C GLN A 294 6.89 -4.94 25.88
N ALA A 295 6.58 -6.18 26.26
CA ALA A 295 5.89 -7.12 25.38
C ALA A 295 4.42 -6.73 25.14
N ALA A 296 3.72 -6.24 26.17
CA ALA A 296 2.33 -5.78 26.06
C ALA A 296 2.20 -4.60 25.08
N ALA A 297 2.97 -3.52 25.30
CA ALA A 297 3.05 -2.41 24.35
C ALA A 297 3.54 -2.91 22.98
N GLY A 298 4.44 -3.89 22.98
CA GLY A 298 4.89 -4.67 21.83
C GLY A 298 3.77 -5.11 20.90
N PHE A 299 2.87 -5.97 21.41
CA PHE A 299 1.75 -6.54 20.69
C PHE A 299 0.57 -5.58 20.50
N GLN A 300 0.37 -4.60 21.40
CA GLN A 300 -0.65 -3.55 21.23
C GLN A 300 -0.39 -2.69 19.98
N ASP A 301 0.86 -2.31 19.73
CA ASP A 301 1.22 -1.55 18.50
C ASP A 301 0.95 -2.36 17.23
N LEU A 302 1.04 -3.70 17.27
CA LEU A 302 0.70 -4.58 16.14
C LEU A 302 -0.81 -4.63 15.91
N LEU A 303 -1.62 -4.77 16.96
CA LEU A 303 -3.08 -4.73 16.87
C LEU A 303 -3.62 -3.36 16.43
N ALA A 304 -2.90 -2.27 16.70
CA ALA A 304 -3.22 -0.95 16.19
C ALA A 304 -2.95 -0.78 14.68
N VAL A 305 -2.13 -1.66 14.08
CA VAL A 305 -1.88 -1.74 12.63
C VAL A 305 -2.87 -2.70 11.96
N HIS A 306 -3.01 -3.89 12.54
CA HIS A 306 -3.89 -4.96 12.08
C HIS A 306 -4.70 -5.52 13.26
N PRO A 307 -5.95 -5.05 13.45
CA PRO A 307 -6.79 -5.50 14.57
C PRO A 307 -6.99 -7.01 14.63
N GLU A 308 -6.99 -7.69 13.47
CA GLU A 308 -7.15 -9.14 13.31
C GLU A 308 -5.83 -9.95 13.39
N ASP A 309 -4.74 -9.37 13.91
CA ASP A 309 -3.48 -10.10 14.09
C ASP A 309 -3.57 -11.14 15.23
N GLU A 310 -4.02 -12.34 14.89
CA GLU A 310 -4.12 -13.51 15.79
C GLU A 310 -2.79 -13.90 16.47
N ALA A 311 -1.63 -13.55 15.90
CA ALA A 311 -0.35 -13.76 16.58
C ALA A 311 -0.15 -12.73 17.69
N ALA A 312 -0.47 -11.46 17.44
CA ALA A 312 -0.43 -10.41 18.46
C ALA A 312 -1.51 -10.60 19.55
N ARG A 313 -2.74 -11.03 19.19
CA ARG A 313 -3.78 -11.39 20.18
C ARG A 313 -3.28 -12.48 21.12
N ARG A 314 -2.73 -13.59 20.60
CA ARG A 314 -2.12 -14.68 21.40
C ARG A 314 -0.92 -14.20 22.22
N GLY A 315 -0.11 -13.29 21.68
CA GLY A 315 0.99 -12.64 22.40
C GLY A 315 0.52 -11.89 23.65
N LEU A 316 -0.57 -11.12 23.56
CA LEU A 316 -1.17 -10.44 24.72
C LEU A 316 -1.76 -11.42 25.74
N ILE A 317 -2.39 -12.50 25.30
CA ILE A 317 -2.87 -13.57 26.21
C ILE A 317 -1.69 -14.17 26.98
N ALA A 318 -0.59 -14.52 26.31
CA ALA A 318 0.61 -15.04 26.98
C ALA A 318 1.25 -14.05 27.97
N VAL A 319 1.21 -12.73 27.68
CA VAL A 319 1.64 -11.69 28.63
C VAL A 319 0.68 -11.62 29.83
N ALA A 320 -0.63 -11.73 29.61
CA ALA A 320 -1.63 -11.78 30.68
C ALA A 320 -1.44 -13.01 31.58
N GLU A 321 -1.21 -14.19 31.00
CA GLU A 321 -0.89 -15.44 31.72
C GLU A 321 0.38 -15.29 32.57
N ALA A 322 1.42 -14.65 32.05
CA ALA A 322 2.64 -14.39 32.80
C ALA A 322 2.42 -13.45 34.00
N HIS A 323 1.56 -12.43 33.87
CA HIS A 323 1.13 -11.59 34.99
C HIS A 323 0.23 -12.36 35.98
N ALA A 324 -0.70 -13.19 35.51
CA ALA A 324 -1.53 -14.04 36.34
C ALA A 324 -0.67 -15.00 37.21
N ALA A 325 0.33 -15.65 36.61
CA ALA A 325 1.28 -16.50 37.32
C ALA A 325 2.18 -15.72 38.31
N ARG A 326 2.43 -14.42 38.09
CA ARG A 326 3.08 -13.56 39.12
C ARG A 326 2.12 -13.26 40.27
N SER A 327 0.84 -12.99 39.97
CA SER A 327 -0.20 -12.79 40.98
C SER A 327 -0.37 -13.99 41.90
N GLU A 328 -0.51 -15.20 41.34
CA GLU A 328 -0.67 -16.44 42.12
C GLU A 328 0.52 -16.70 43.05
N ARG A 329 1.75 -16.46 42.59
CA ARG A 329 2.97 -16.53 43.43
C ARG A 329 2.94 -15.53 44.58
N TYR A 330 2.59 -14.26 44.31
CA TYR A 330 2.44 -13.27 45.38
C TYR A 330 1.29 -13.59 46.33
N ALA A 331 0.20 -14.18 45.87
CA ALA A 331 -0.90 -14.64 46.71
C ALA A 331 -0.47 -15.78 47.65
N ALA A 332 0.31 -16.75 47.15
CA ALA A 332 0.89 -17.85 47.94
C ALA A 332 1.93 -17.37 48.98
N ASP A 333 2.57 -16.22 48.73
CA ASP A 333 3.44 -15.51 49.70
C ASP A 333 2.67 -14.55 50.64
N PHE A 334 1.33 -14.52 50.60
CA PHE A 334 0.48 -13.56 51.30
C PHE A 334 0.77 -12.07 51.00
N ARG A 335 1.48 -11.80 49.90
CA ARG A 335 1.84 -10.48 49.36
C ARG A 335 0.68 -9.90 48.53
N LEU A 336 -0.49 -9.79 49.15
CA LEU A 336 -1.77 -9.60 48.45
C LEU A 336 -1.86 -8.27 47.67
N ALA A 337 -1.11 -7.23 48.05
CA ALA A 337 -1.08 -5.96 47.31
C ALA A 337 -0.35 -6.11 45.97
N GLN A 338 0.80 -6.81 45.94
CA GLN A 338 1.49 -7.13 44.69
C GLN A 338 0.69 -8.13 43.85
N ALA A 339 0.00 -9.08 44.49
CA ALA A 339 -0.87 -10.02 43.79
C ALA A 339 -2.02 -9.30 43.07
N GLU A 340 -2.71 -8.37 43.73
CA GLU A 340 -3.78 -7.57 43.11
C GLU A 340 -3.27 -6.73 41.94
N ALA A 341 -2.10 -6.08 42.08
CA ALA A 341 -1.51 -5.28 41.02
C ALA A 341 -1.19 -6.09 39.76
N GLU A 342 -0.58 -7.27 39.93
CA GLU A 342 -0.28 -8.17 38.81
C GLU A 342 -1.56 -8.79 38.20
N TRP A 343 -2.57 -9.13 39.01
CA TRP A 343 -3.85 -9.60 38.49
C TRP A 343 -4.59 -8.51 37.70
N ALA A 344 -4.60 -7.27 38.18
CA ALA A 344 -5.21 -6.14 37.49
C ALA A 344 -4.55 -5.88 36.12
N ARG A 345 -3.23 -6.00 36.04
CA ARG A 345 -2.47 -5.96 34.78
C ARG A 345 -2.86 -7.08 33.82
N ALA A 346 -2.95 -8.32 34.32
CA ALA A 346 -3.38 -9.46 33.52
C ALA A 346 -4.79 -9.27 32.94
N ARG A 347 -5.75 -8.86 33.78
CA ARG A 347 -7.13 -8.58 33.38
C ARG A 347 -7.26 -7.46 32.35
N ALA A 348 -6.41 -6.43 32.42
CA ALA A 348 -6.42 -5.33 31.47
C ALA A 348 -5.94 -5.73 30.06
N LEU A 349 -5.22 -6.85 29.93
CA LEU A 349 -4.73 -7.37 28.66
C LEU A 349 -5.63 -8.48 28.09
N ALA A 350 -6.16 -9.37 28.93
CA ALA A 350 -7.08 -10.42 28.53
C ALA A 350 -8.07 -10.75 29.67
N VAL A 351 -9.26 -10.14 29.64
CA VAL A 351 -10.27 -10.32 30.69
C VAL A 351 -10.83 -11.75 30.76
N ASP A 352 -10.98 -12.40 29.60
CA ASP A 352 -11.58 -13.74 29.47
C ASP A 352 -10.57 -14.89 29.54
N ALA A 353 -9.28 -14.60 29.75
CA ALA A 353 -8.24 -15.64 29.80
C ALA A 353 -8.40 -16.53 31.05
N PRO A 354 -8.46 -17.87 30.92
CA PRO A 354 -8.68 -18.78 32.06
C PRO A 354 -7.68 -18.60 33.21
N ALA A 355 -6.42 -18.28 32.91
CA ALA A 355 -5.40 -17.99 33.93
C ALA A 355 -5.73 -16.75 34.79
N VAL A 356 -6.39 -15.72 34.22
CA VAL A 356 -6.81 -14.52 34.95
C VAL A 356 -7.96 -14.82 35.91
N ALA A 357 -8.87 -15.73 35.52
CA ALA A 357 -9.91 -16.25 36.40
C ALA A 357 -9.32 -17.13 37.53
N SER A 358 -8.36 -18.01 37.22
CA SER A 358 -7.62 -18.79 38.22
C SER A 358 -6.92 -17.90 39.24
N ALA A 359 -6.15 -16.91 38.76
CA ALA A 359 -5.40 -15.99 39.62
C ALA A 359 -6.32 -15.20 40.55
N ARG A 360 -7.51 -14.78 40.07
CA ARG A 360 -8.55 -14.16 40.92
C ARG A 360 -9.00 -15.10 42.03
N GLN A 361 -9.31 -16.36 41.71
CA GLN A 361 -9.75 -17.35 42.71
C GLN A 361 -8.64 -17.71 43.71
N HIS A 362 -7.37 -17.74 43.27
CA HIS A 362 -6.22 -17.90 44.15
C HIS A 362 -6.05 -16.70 45.10
N LEU A 363 -6.18 -15.47 44.59
CA LEU A 363 -6.09 -14.25 45.37
C LEU A 363 -7.21 -14.12 46.40
N GLU A 364 -8.46 -14.42 46.05
CA GLU A 364 -9.57 -14.40 47.01
C GLU A 364 -9.42 -15.47 48.09
N ARG A 365 -8.97 -16.69 47.76
CA ARG A 365 -8.65 -17.71 48.77
C ARG A 365 -7.52 -17.26 49.71
N ALA A 366 -6.51 -16.56 49.21
CA ALA A 366 -5.42 -15.99 50.03
C ALA A 366 -5.87 -14.79 50.89
N ARG A 367 -6.82 -13.98 50.40
CA ARG A 367 -7.49 -12.93 51.18
C ARG A 367 -8.28 -13.54 52.34
N GLU A 368 -9.07 -14.57 52.04
CA GLU A 368 -9.95 -15.19 53.02
C GLU A 368 -9.17 -15.96 54.09
N SER A 369 -8.15 -16.74 53.71
CA SER A 369 -7.30 -17.45 54.68
C SER A 369 -6.56 -16.47 55.60
N ARG A 370 -6.06 -15.34 55.07
CA ARG A 370 -5.46 -14.27 55.89
C ARG A 370 -6.49 -13.61 56.82
N LYS A 371 -7.73 -13.43 56.37
CA LYS A 371 -8.83 -12.89 57.19
C LYS A 371 -9.18 -13.86 58.34
N ARG A 372 -9.37 -15.15 58.05
CA ARG A 372 -9.64 -16.20 59.05
C ARG A 372 -8.52 -16.22 60.12
N LEU A 373 -7.26 -16.23 59.68
CA LEU A 373 -6.08 -16.17 60.55
C LEU A 373 -6.06 -14.93 61.46
N HIS A 374 -6.39 -13.74 60.94
CA HIS A 374 -6.49 -12.53 61.76
C HIS A 374 -7.68 -12.54 62.74
N GLN A 375 -8.76 -13.25 62.40
CA GLN A 375 -9.95 -13.41 63.25
C GLN A 375 -9.79 -14.49 64.32
N GLU A 376 -8.85 -15.44 64.17
CA GLU A 376 -8.53 -16.41 65.22
C GLU A 376 -8.12 -15.72 66.53
N PRO A 377 -8.63 -16.15 67.69
CA PRO A 377 -8.21 -15.62 68.99
C PRO A 377 -6.68 -15.68 69.17
N PRO A 378 -6.03 -14.66 69.75
CA PRO A 378 -4.57 -14.62 69.92
C PRO A 378 -3.99 -15.80 70.73
N ALA A 379 -4.80 -16.53 71.50
CA ALA A 379 -4.40 -17.77 72.17
C ALA A 379 -4.31 -18.94 71.19
N VAL A 380 -5.36 -19.19 70.40
CA VAL A 380 -5.41 -20.23 69.35
C VAL A 380 -4.29 -20.02 68.33
N ARG A 381 -4.09 -18.76 67.90
CA ARG A 381 -3.05 -18.41 66.94
C ARG A 381 -1.63 -18.70 67.45
N ARG A 382 -1.37 -18.44 68.74
CA ARG A 382 -0.11 -18.82 69.43
C ARG A 382 0.04 -20.33 69.55
N GLN A 383 -1.02 -21.05 69.89
CA GLN A 383 -1.00 -22.52 69.97
C GLN A 383 -0.68 -23.16 68.61
N SER A 384 -1.34 -22.71 67.54
CA SER A 384 -1.07 -23.13 66.16
C SER A 384 0.37 -22.82 65.74
N LEU A 385 0.90 -21.64 66.10
CA LEU A 385 2.28 -21.26 65.85
C LEU A 385 3.28 -22.20 66.57
N HIS A 386 3.10 -22.43 67.87
CA HIS A 386 3.95 -23.35 68.63
C HIS A 386 3.91 -24.78 68.08
N ARG A 387 2.72 -25.26 67.70
CA ARG A 387 2.54 -26.58 67.07
C ARG A 387 3.31 -26.67 65.74
N LEU A 388 3.15 -25.70 64.84
CA LEU A 388 3.83 -25.70 63.54
C LEU A 388 5.36 -25.63 63.69
N LEU A 389 5.88 -24.86 64.66
CA LEU A 389 7.32 -24.80 64.92
C LEU A 389 7.86 -26.11 65.51
N ALA A 390 7.09 -26.81 66.34
CA ALA A 390 7.43 -28.14 66.85
C ALA A 390 7.38 -29.21 65.73
N GLU A 391 6.35 -29.20 64.88
CA GLU A 391 6.24 -30.07 63.70
C GLU A 391 7.39 -29.85 62.72
N ALA A 392 7.77 -28.59 62.47
CA ALA A 392 8.92 -28.25 61.63
C ALA A 392 10.24 -28.82 62.20
N ALA A 393 10.47 -28.68 63.50
CA ALA A 393 11.65 -29.23 64.17
C ALA A 393 11.67 -30.77 64.14
N ALA A 394 10.52 -31.44 64.33
CA ALA A 394 10.40 -32.89 64.26
C ALA A 394 10.64 -33.42 62.82
N ALA A 395 10.11 -32.73 61.80
CA ALA A 395 10.38 -33.06 60.40
C ALA A 395 11.87 -32.91 60.04
N GLU A 396 12.51 -31.83 60.50
CA GLU A 396 13.94 -31.61 60.29
C GLU A 396 14.80 -32.70 60.96
N GLN A 397 14.45 -33.14 62.16
CA GLN A 397 15.13 -34.24 62.87
C GLN A 397 15.04 -35.58 62.12
N ARG A 398 13.93 -35.84 61.41
CA ARG A 398 13.79 -37.03 60.53
C ARG A 398 14.53 -36.88 59.20
N GLY A 399 14.97 -35.67 58.84
CA GLY A 399 15.54 -35.36 57.53
C GLY A 399 14.52 -34.95 56.46
N ASP A 400 13.24 -34.81 56.84
CA ASP A 400 12.11 -34.44 55.97
C ASP A 400 12.14 -32.94 55.62
N LEU A 401 13.22 -32.49 54.99
CA LEU A 401 13.51 -31.06 54.83
C LEU A 401 12.54 -30.34 53.88
N LEU A 402 12.26 -30.98 52.74
CA LEU A 402 11.39 -30.49 51.65
C LEU A 402 10.45 -31.58 51.11
N THR A 403 10.52 -32.78 51.67
CA THR A 403 9.72 -33.94 51.28
C THR A 403 9.35 -34.73 52.52
N PRO A 404 8.12 -35.27 52.64
CA PRO A 404 7.02 -35.12 51.68
C PRO A 404 6.42 -33.69 51.67
N PRO A 405 5.86 -33.22 50.54
CA PRO A 405 5.29 -31.88 50.43
C PRO A 405 4.08 -31.72 51.37
N GLY A 406 3.99 -30.57 52.05
CA GLY A 406 2.95 -30.23 53.02
C GLY A 406 3.27 -30.63 54.47
N ASP A 407 4.10 -31.66 54.66
CA ASP A 407 4.57 -32.13 55.97
C ASP A 407 6.07 -31.93 56.22
N SER A 408 6.79 -31.38 55.24
CA SER A 408 8.21 -31.08 55.36
C SER A 408 8.51 -29.96 56.37
N ALA A 409 9.74 -29.95 56.89
CA ALA A 409 10.22 -28.91 57.81
C ALA A 409 10.08 -27.50 57.22
N TYR A 410 10.36 -27.35 55.92
CA TYR A 410 10.21 -26.09 55.21
C TYR A 410 8.74 -25.67 55.06
N ASP A 411 7.82 -26.60 54.77
CA ASP A 411 6.39 -26.30 54.62
C ASP A 411 5.74 -25.90 55.95
N LYS A 412 6.06 -26.60 57.04
CA LYS A 412 5.60 -26.23 58.39
C LYS A 412 6.15 -24.87 58.82
N LEU A 413 7.42 -24.56 58.50
CA LEU A 413 8.00 -23.24 58.73
C LEU A 413 7.32 -22.15 57.89
N ARG A 414 7.02 -22.41 56.61
CA ARG A 414 6.27 -21.49 55.74
C ARG A 414 4.87 -21.20 56.28
N ALA A 415 4.18 -22.22 56.80
CA ALA A 415 2.90 -22.04 57.49
C ALA A 415 3.06 -21.17 58.75
N ALA A 416 4.09 -21.41 59.57
CA ALA A 416 4.38 -20.57 60.73
C ALA A 416 4.71 -19.11 60.37
N GLN A 417 5.44 -18.88 59.27
CA GLN A 417 5.72 -17.56 58.71
C GLN A 417 4.46 -16.85 58.22
N ALA A 418 3.47 -17.57 57.67
CA ALA A 418 2.17 -16.99 57.33
C ALA A 418 1.39 -16.54 58.57
N ILE A 419 1.52 -17.26 59.70
CA ILE A 419 0.88 -16.91 60.97
C ILE A 419 1.49 -15.66 61.61
N ALA A 420 2.82 -15.63 61.77
CA ALA A 420 3.51 -14.57 62.51
C ALA A 420 4.92 -14.31 61.94
N PRO A 421 5.05 -13.62 60.80
CA PRO A 421 6.33 -13.50 60.08
C PRO A 421 7.43 -12.73 60.84
N GLN A 422 7.05 -11.87 61.79
CA GLN A 422 7.97 -11.07 62.59
C GLN A 422 8.34 -11.73 63.93
N ASP A 423 7.68 -12.83 64.30
CA ASP A 423 7.85 -13.50 65.58
C ASP A 423 9.31 -13.99 65.75
N PRO A 424 9.94 -13.77 66.92
CA PRO A 424 11.33 -14.16 67.15
C PRO A 424 11.55 -15.68 67.06
N ALA A 425 10.59 -16.52 67.45
CA ALA A 425 10.70 -17.97 67.36
C ALA A 425 10.62 -18.46 65.91
N VAL A 426 9.78 -17.82 65.08
CA VAL A 426 9.72 -18.09 63.62
C VAL A 426 11.05 -17.71 62.95
N ARG A 427 11.61 -16.54 63.30
CA ARG A 427 12.93 -16.12 62.78
C ARG A 427 14.06 -17.03 63.24
N ALA A 428 14.04 -17.48 64.50
CA ALA A 428 15.01 -18.45 65.02
C ALA A 428 14.91 -19.81 64.31
N ALA A 429 13.69 -20.31 64.05
CA ALA A 429 13.48 -21.55 63.31
C ALA A 429 13.96 -21.45 61.86
N ALA A 430 13.72 -20.31 61.19
CA ALA A 430 14.24 -20.06 59.84
C ALA A 430 15.78 -20.02 59.80
N ALA A 431 16.41 -19.35 60.76
CA ALA A 431 17.87 -19.32 60.88
C ALA A 431 18.47 -20.71 61.16
N ARG A 432 17.78 -21.53 61.96
CA ARG A 432 18.18 -22.92 62.29
C ARG A 432 18.07 -23.87 61.10
N LEU A 433 17.01 -23.73 60.28
CA LEU A 433 16.78 -24.57 59.11
C LEU A 433 17.71 -24.23 57.92
N LEU A 434 18.12 -22.97 57.79
CA LEU A 434 18.90 -22.48 56.65
C LEU A 434 20.19 -23.29 56.35
N PRO A 435 21.04 -23.65 57.33
CA PRO A 435 22.19 -24.54 57.09
C PRO A 435 21.81 -25.91 56.50
N ALA A 436 20.66 -26.48 56.86
CA ALA A 436 20.19 -27.74 56.30
C ALA A 436 19.78 -27.58 54.83
N VAL A 437 19.10 -26.48 54.48
CA VAL A 437 18.73 -26.15 53.09
C VAL A 437 19.96 -25.88 52.22
N ARG A 438 20.97 -25.17 52.74
CA ARG A 438 22.27 -25.00 52.08
C ARG A 438 22.94 -26.36 51.81
N ARG A 439 23.01 -27.25 52.81
CA ARG A 439 23.56 -28.61 52.64
C ARG A 439 22.76 -29.48 51.66
N CYS A 440 21.43 -29.31 51.59
CA CYS A 440 20.65 -29.96 50.55
C CYS A 440 21.11 -29.51 49.15
N PHE A 441 21.14 -28.20 48.89
CA PHE A 441 21.52 -27.67 47.58
C PHE A 441 22.86 -28.26 47.11
N GLU A 442 23.89 -28.21 47.97
CA GLU A 442 25.22 -28.75 47.64
C GLU A 442 25.19 -30.24 47.33
N ARG A 443 24.50 -31.05 48.15
CA ARG A 443 24.38 -32.51 47.98
C ARG A 443 23.60 -32.92 46.73
N GLU A 444 22.50 -32.23 46.43
CA GLU A 444 21.68 -32.53 45.26
C GLU A 444 22.39 -32.09 43.97
N LEU A 445 23.11 -30.96 44.01
CA LEU A 445 23.94 -30.48 42.90
C LEU A 445 25.13 -31.43 42.65
N SER A 446 25.83 -31.88 43.70
CA SER A 446 26.93 -32.85 43.55
C SER A 446 26.44 -34.23 43.10
N GLY A 447 25.21 -34.61 43.48
CA GLY A 447 24.56 -35.86 43.06
C GLY A 447 23.86 -35.79 41.71
N ASN A 448 24.05 -34.73 40.93
CA ASN A 448 23.40 -34.45 39.63
C ASN A 448 21.86 -34.49 39.64
N ARG A 449 21.22 -34.27 40.79
CA ARG A 449 19.75 -34.22 40.94
C ARG A 449 19.27 -32.77 40.78
N LEU A 450 19.44 -32.23 39.57
CA LEU A 450 19.34 -30.79 39.30
C LEU A 450 17.98 -30.17 39.65
N SER A 451 16.87 -30.88 39.45
CA SER A 451 15.53 -30.40 39.86
C SER A 451 15.42 -30.25 41.38
N ARG A 452 15.92 -31.22 42.15
CA ARG A 452 15.97 -31.20 43.63
C ARG A 452 16.92 -30.12 44.15
N ALA A 453 18.04 -29.90 43.45
CA ALA A 453 18.91 -28.75 43.73
C ALA A 453 18.16 -27.41 43.49
N GLY A 454 17.35 -27.32 42.44
CA GLY A 454 16.47 -26.17 42.18
C GLY A 454 15.47 -25.90 43.30
N GLU A 455 14.79 -26.94 43.80
CA GLU A 455 13.89 -26.85 44.96
C GLU A 455 14.63 -26.36 46.22
N CYS A 456 15.79 -26.94 46.53
CA CYS A 456 16.61 -26.52 47.68
C CYS A 456 17.17 -25.10 47.52
N LEU A 457 17.46 -24.64 46.30
CA LEU A 457 17.84 -23.25 46.01
C LEU A 457 16.66 -22.28 46.19
N ALA A 458 15.44 -22.66 45.77
CA ALA A 458 14.24 -21.86 45.96
C ALA A 458 13.92 -21.69 47.45
N ALA A 459 13.98 -22.78 48.22
CA ALA A 459 13.83 -22.74 49.68
C ALA A 459 14.89 -21.86 50.34
N ARG A 460 16.16 -21.97 49.91
CA ARG A 460 17.27 -21.13 50.40
C ARG A 460 17.01 -19.65 50.16
N ARG A 461 16.58 -19.27 48.95
CA ARG A 461 16.24 -17.89 48.57
C ARG A 461 15.13 -17.29 49.44
N THR A 462 14.17 -18.09 49.87
CA THR A 462 13.10 -17.64 50.79
C THR A 462 13.60 -17.40 52.21
N LEU A 463 14.57 -18.19 52.68
CA LEU A 463 15.10 -18.10 54.05
C LEU A 463 16.21 -17.05 54.23
N GLU A 464 17.10 -16.87 53.24
CA GLU A 464 18.23 -15.91 53.32
C GLU A 464 18.11 -14.69 52.40
N GLY A 465 17.06 -14.62 51.57
CA GLY A 465 16.86 -13.56 50.60
C GLY A 465 17.69 -13.72 49.31
N GLY A 466 17.64 -12.70 48.44
CA GLY A 466 18.31 -12.69 47.13
C GLY A 466 19.80 -12.30 47.13
N GLY A 467 20.54 -12.65 48.19
CA GLY A 467 21.95 -12.24 48.36
C GLY A 467 22.92 -12.77 47.29
N THR A 468 24.16 -12.29 47.31
CA THR A 468 25.27 -12.76 46.43
C THR A 468 25.38 -14.29 46.41
N ALA A 469 25.41 -14.91 47.59
CA ALA A 469 25.56 -16.36 47.74
C ALA A 469 24.39 -17.18 47.15
N VAL A 470 23.19 -16.61 47.00
CA VAL A 470 22.06 -17.25 46.30
C VAL A 470 22.18 -17.09 44.78
N ARG A 471 22.69 -15.94 44.32
CA ARG A 471 22.98 -15.72 42.89
C ARG A 471 24.11 -16.64 42.41
N GLU A 472 25.20 -16.74 43.16
CA GLU A 472 26.31 -17.67 42.88
C GLU A 472 25.84 -19.14 42.84
N ALA A 473 24.95 -19.54 43.75
CA ALA A 473 24.34 -20.87 43.73
C ALA A 473 23.42 -21.08 42.50
N ALA A 474 22.68 -20.05 42.07
CA ALA A 474 21.88 -20.09 40.85
C ALA A 474 22.75 -20.22 39.59
N VAL A 475 23.84 -19.46 39.49
CA VAL A 475 24.83 -19.55 38.40
C VAL A 475 25.41 -20.96 38.32
N ARG A 476 25.84 -21.54 39.46
CA ARG A 476 26.38 -22.91 39.53
C ARG A 476 25.37 -23.97 39.07
N LEU A 477 24.09 -23.81 39.42
CA LEU A 477 23.04 -24.73 38.96
C LEU A 477 22.72 -24.53 37.47
N ALA A 478 22.70 -23.29 36.98
CA ALA A 478 22.54 -22.98 35.56
C ALA A 478 23.66 -23.58 34.71
N GLN A 479 24.92 -23.47 35.14
CA GLN A 479 26.07 -24.12 34.50
C GLN A 479 25.95 -25.64 34.44
N ARG A 480 25.38 -26.30 35.46
CA ARG A 480 25.09 -27.74 35.41
C ARG A 480 23.99 -28.08 34.40
N TRP A 481 22.94 -27.25 34.30
CA TRP A 481 21.93 -27.41 33.26
C TRP A 481 22.50 -27.17 31.85
N VAL A 482 23.41 -26.23 31.66
CA VAL A 482 24.15 -26.05 30.38
C VAL A 482 24.91 -27.33 30.03
N ALA A 483 25.69 -27.88 30.96
CA ALA A 483 26.44 -29.13 30.71
C ALA A 483 25.51 -30.32 30.36
N VAL A 484 24.35 -30.44 31.00
CA VAL A 484 23.32 -31.42 30.61
C VAL A 484 22.78 -31.12 29.22
N GLY A 485 22.50 -29.86 28.88
CA GLY A 485 22.03 -29.48 27.54
C GLY A 485 23.04 -29.79 26.44
N ASP A 486 24.34 -29.63 26.71
CA ASP A 486 25.43 -30.04 25.81
C ASP A 486 25.46 -31.55 25.58
N GLU A 487 25.35 -32.35 26.65
CA GLU A 487 25.27 -33.82 26.57
C GLU A 487 24.05 -34.26 25.74
N ARG A 488 22.88 -33.67 26.02
CA ARG A 488 21.62 -33.97 25.32
C ARG A 488 21.66 -33.57 23.84
N LEU A 489 22.27 -32.43 23.52
CA LEU A 489 22.50 -32.03 22.13
C LEU A 489 23.46 -32.99 21.42
N GLY A 490 24.53 -33.44 22.08
CA GLY A 490 25.45 -34.45 21.54
C GLY A 490 24.77 -35.81 21.26
N ALA A 491 23.75 -36.16 22.06
CA ALA A 491 22.90 -37.33 21.84
C ALA A 491 21.78 -37.13 20.80
N GLY A 492 21.66 -35.94 20.18
CA GLY A 492 20.58 -35.61 19.24
C GLY A 492 19.22 -35.31 19.90
N GLU A 493 19.14 -35.25 21.23
CA GLU A 493 17.91 -35.03 21.99
C GLU A 493 17.53 -33.54 22.05
N LEU A 494 17.24 -32.92 20.89
CA LEU A 494 17.01 -31.46 20.75
C LEU A 494 15.98 -30.90 21.75
N ARG A 495 14.87 -31.62 22.00
CA ARG A 495 13.85 -31.20 22.98
C ARG A 495 14.38 -31.18 24.41
N ALA A 496 15.24 -32.14 24.79
CA ALA A 496 15.84 -32.20 26.12
C ALA A 496 16.92 -31.12 26.28
N ALA A 497 17.72 -30.87 25.23
CA ALA A 497 18.66 -29.75 25.19
C ALA A 497 17.94 -28.40 25.33
N ARG A 498 16.80 -28.21 24.65
CA ARG A 498 15.93 -27.04 24.78
C ARG A 498 15.41 -26.85 26.21
N ALA A 499 14.86 -27.91 26.82
CA ALA A 499 14.38 -27.86 28.21
C ALA A 499 15.50 -27.51 29.21
N ALA A 500 16.73 -27.99 28.97
CA ALA A 500 17.89 -27.67 29.78
C ALA A 500 18.33 -26.18 29.62
N ILE A 501 18.27 -25.63 28.40
CA ILE A 501 18.47 -24.19 28.15
C ILE A 501 17.44 -23.36 28.93
N ASP A 502 16.16 -23.73 28.86
CA ASP A 502 15.08 -22.98 29.52
C ASP A 502 15.24 -23.02 31.06
N ALA A 503 15.63 -24.17 31.61
CA ALA A 503 15.94 -24.33 33.04
C ALA A 503 17.15 -23.49 33.48
N ALA A 504 18.22 -23.47 32.67
CA ALA A 504 19.40 -22.64 32.93
C ALA A 504 19.07 -21.14 32.87
N HIS A 505 18.34 -20.70 31.84
CA HIS A 505 17.93 -19.30 31.64
C HIS A 505 17.01 -18.79 32.76
N ALA A 506 16.14 -19.66 33.30
CA ALA A 506 15.28 -19.32 34.44
C ALA A 506 16.06 -19.14 35.77
N LEU A 507 17.28 -19.66 35.86
CA LEU A 507 18.16 -19.52 37.02
C LEU A 507 19.12 -18.33 36.87
N ASP A 508 19.76 -18.22 35.72
CA ASP A 508 20.58 -17.08 35.30
C ASP A 508 20.64 -16.98 33.76
N ALA A 509 20.08 -15.90 33.21
CA ALA A 509 20.11 -15.62 31.79
C ALA A 509 21.51 -15.27 31.25
N ALA A 510 22.47 -14.95 32.13
CA ALA A 510 23.87 -14.67 31.80
C ALA A 510 24.81 -15.87 32.12
N ALA A 511 24.26 -17.05 32.40
CA ALA A 511 25.06 -18.22 32.78
C ALA A 511 26.14 -18.56 31.72
N PRO A 512 27.41 -18.77 32.12
CA PRO A 512 28.47 -19.13 31.19
C PRO A 512 28.12 -20.37 30.35
N GLY A 513 28.38 -20.31 29.04
CA GLY A 513 28.06 -21.36 28.06
C GLY A 513 26.62 -21.36 27.53
N LEU A 514 25.65 -20.76 28.24
CA LEU A 514 24.23 -20.81 27.88
C LEU A 514 23.93 -20.24 26.49
N ALA A 515 24.53 -19.10 26.15
CA ALA A 515 24.31 -18.44 24.86
C ALA A 515 24.86 -19.26 23.67
N GLU A 516 25.99 -19.95 23.88
CA GLU A 516 26.65 -20.79 22.88
C GLU A 516 25.86 -22.08 22.64
N LEU A 517 25.50 -22.78 23.72
CA LEU A 517 24.61 -23.95 23.67
C LEU A 517 23.29 -23.60 22.96
N ALA A 518 22.66 -22.47 23.32
CA ALA A 518 21.43 -22.04 22.68
C ALA A 518 21.60 -21.70 21.19
N ALA A 519 22.78 -21.24 20.75
CA ALA A 519 23.08 -21.06 19.34
C ALA A 519 23.22 -22.41 18.62
N ARG A 520 23.95 -23.36 19.21
CA ARG A 520 24.16 -24.71 18.66
C ARG A 520 22.87 -25.52 18.55
N VAL A 521 21.97 -25.42 19.54
CA VAL A 521 20.62 -26.03 19.46
C VAL A 521 19.81 -25.42 18.32
N ARG A 522 19.79 -24.08 18.16
CA ARG A 522 19.09 -23.43 17.03
C ARG A 522 19.62 -23.86 15.66
N SER A 523 20.94 -24.00 15.50
CA SER A 523 21.51 -24.48 14.24
C SER A 523 21.17 -25.95 13.96
N ALA A 524 21.10 -26.79 15.00
CA ALA A 524 20.73 -28.19 14.84
C ALA A 524 19.23 -28.35 14.52
N GLU A 525 18.36 -27.59 15.17
CA GLU A 525 16.93 -27.51 14.83
C GLU A 525 16.73 -27.07 13.37
N ALA A 526 17.46 -26.04 12.91
CA ALA A 526 17.40 -25.54 11.53
C ALA A 526 17.97 -26.51 10.48
N ALA A 527 18.80 -27.48 10.88
CA ALA A 527 19.31 -28.54 10.01
C ALA A 527 18.45 -29.82 10.03
N SER A 528 17.45 -29.88 10.92
CA SER A 528 16.50 -30.98 11.06
C SER A 528 15.11 -30.72 10.47
N ASN A 529 14.91 -29.50 9.94
CA ASN A 529 13.75 -29.07 9.15
C ASN A 529 14.14 -28.96 7.67
#